data_AF-A0A6I9N6A5-F1
#
_entry.id   AF-A0A6I9N6A5-F1
#
_cell.length_a   1.000
_cell.length_b   1.000
_cell.length_c   1.000
_cell.angle_alpha   90.00
_cell.angle_beta   90.00
_cell.angle_gamma   90.00
#
_symmetry.space_group_name_H-M   'P 1'
#
loop_
_entity.id
_entity.type
_entity.pdbx_description
1 polymer ?
#
loop_
_entity_poly.entity_id
_entity_poly.type
_entity_poly.pdbx_seq_one_letter_code
_entity_poly.pdbx_strand_id
1 'polypeptide(L)'
;FVSPLTICPSCPRALSGIGSGSAPLEQCIELAQRPGVLQHWTSCRHLIIDEVSMVEAQFFDKLESVARSVRRSTAPFGGIQLIICGDFLQLPPVSKGKEKASFCFQARSWRKVIQVNMELMEVRRQTDQSFISLLQKVRVGRVTEEVTAKLMESAYHRIEKDGILATRLCTHKDDVELTNDNKLQQLPGSARVFEALDCDPALVKTIDAHSPVSRLIQLKVGAQVMLTKNLDVARGLVNGARGVVVAFENGKDGLPRVHFLCGVTEVLKLERWVFKSGGGLHLSRQQLPLKLAWAISIHKSQ
;
A
#
# COMPACT_ATOMS: atom_id res chain seq x y z
N PHE A 1 10.26 -22.82 -5.92
CA PHE A 1 10.60 -21.40 -5.64
C PHE A 1 9.71 -20.91 -4.51
N VAL A 2 10.23 -20.84 -3.29
CA VAL A 2 9.50 -20.27 -2.14
C VAL A 2 9.42 -18.77 -2.39
N SER A 3 8.21 -18.21 -2.45
CA SER A 3 7.99 -16.78 -2.69
C SER A 3 8.84 -15.95 -1.73
N PRO A 4 9.54 -14.90 -2.20
CA PRO A 4 10.28 -14.01 -1.31
C PRO A 4 9.30 -13.41 -0.30
N LEU A 5 9.72 -13.33 0.97
CA LEU A 5 9.01 -12.50 1.93
C LEU A 5 9.17 -11.05 1.46
N THR A 6 8.06 -10.38 1.11
CA THR A 6 8.05 -8.96 0.77
C THR A 6 7.40 -8.19 1.90
N ILE A 7 8.19 -7.43 2.65
CA ILE A 7 7.67 -6.47 3.64
C ILE A 7 7.34 -5.18 2.86
N CYS A 8 6.04 -4.88 2.73
CA CYS A 8 5.54 -3.63 2.17
C CYS A 8 5.11 -2.71 3.33
N PRO A 9 5.32 -1.38 3.28
CA PRO A 9 4.98 -0.44 4.36
C PRO A 9 3.49 -0.43 4.76
N SER A 10 2.61 -0.85 3.85
CA SER A 10 1.19 -1.04 4.16
C SER A 10 0.90 -2.28 5.01
N CYS A 11 1.80 -3.27 5.05
CA CYS A 11 1.67 -4.49 5.84
C CYS A 11 3.02 -5.14 6.28
N PRO A 12 3.94 -4.44 6.99
CA PRO A 12 5.16 -5.08 7.54
C PRO A 12 4.84 -6.14 8.61
N ARG A 13 3.61 -6.03 9.15
CA ARG A 13 3.14 -6.60 10.40
C ARG A 13 2.55 -8.00 10.24
N ALA A 14 2.03 -8.34 9.05
CA ALA A 14 1.42 -9.66 8.80
C ALA A 14 2.46 -10.76 8.57
N LEU A 15 3.63 -10.40 8.03
CA LEU A 15 4.65 -11.37 7.60
C LEU A 15 5.69 -11.69 8.68
N SER A 16 6.05 -10.72 9.52
CA SER A 16 6.97 -10.93 10.64
C SER A 16 6.33 -11.72 11.79
N GLY A 17 5.00 -11.70 11.89
CA GLY A 17 4.24 -12.42 12.92
C GLY A 17 4.39 -11.87 14.34
N ILE A 18 5.06 -10.72 14.51
CA ILE A 18 5.35 -10.10 15.82
C ILE A 18 4.34 -9.00 16.23
N GLY A 19 3.19 -8.93 15.56
CA GLY A 19 2.15 -7.93 15.83
C GLY A 19 2.55 -6.50 15.44
N SER A 20 2.22 -5.53 16.28
CA SER A 20 2.59 -4.11 16.10
C SER A 20 4.10 -3.85 16.23
N GLY A 21 4.87 -4.82 16.75
CA GLY A 21 6.27 -4.62 17.10
C GLY A 21 6.48 -3.68 18.29
N SER A 22 5.41 -3.23 18.98
CA SER A 22 5.50 -2.37 20.16
C SER A 22 5.70 -3.16 21.46
N ALA A 23 5.46 -4.46 21.44
CA ALA A 23 5.70 -5.34 22.58
C ALA A 23 7.20 -5.44 22.92
N PRO A 24 7.55 -5.81 24.16
CA PRO A 24 8.91 -6.17 24.54
C PRO A 24 9.50 -7.24 23.61
N LEU A 25 10.84 -7.25 23.47
CA LEU A 25 11.54 -8.17 22.56
C LEU A 25 11.20 -9.64 22.84
N GLU A 26 11.12 -10.03 24.11
CA GLU A 26 10.80 -11.40 24.53
C GLU A 26 9.43 -11.85 24.00
N GLN A 27 8.40 -11.02 24.15
CA GLN A 27 7.07 -11.30 23.61
C GLN A 27 7.08 -11.38 22.08
N CYS A 28 7.87 -10.54 21.40
CA CYS A 28 8.02 -10.65 19.94
C CYS A 28 8.69 -11.97 19.54
N ILE A 29 9.66 -12.46 20.31
CA ILE A 29 10.30 -13.76 20.08
C ILE A 29 9.29 -14.90 20.30
N GLU A 30 8.50 -14.87 21.37
CA GLU A 30 7.45 -15.86 21.63
C GLU A 30 6.42 -15.92 20.48
N LEU A 31 5.98 -14.76 19.99
CA LEU A 31 5.09 -14.69 18.83
C LEU A 31 5.72 -15.30 17.58
N ALA A 32 7.02 -15.05 17.38
CA ALA A 32 7.77 -15.58 16.24
C ALA A 32 8.07 -17.09 16.35
N GLN A 33 7.99 -17.68 17.55
CA GLN A 33 8.17 -19.12 17.78
C GLN A 33 6.92 -19.96 17.47
N ARG A 34 5.77 -19.34 17.19
CA ARG A 34 4.56 -20.07 16.79
C ARG A 34 4.83 -20.91 15.53
N PRO A 35 4.35 -22.17 15.42
CA PRO A 35 4.81 -23.13 14.40
C PRO A 35 4.85 -22.59 12.96
N GLY A 36 3.78 -21.92 12.51
CA GLY A 36 3.73 -21.35 11.15
C GLY A 36 4.64 -20.13 10.94
N VAL A 37 4.86 -19.33 11.99
CA VAL A 37 5.72 -18.13 11.93
C VAL A 37 7.20 -18.55 12.02
N LEU A 38 7.51 -19.49 12.90
CA LEU A 38 8.83 -20.09 13.07
C LEU A 38 9.32 -20.72 11.77
N GLN A 39 8.45 -21.47 11.08
CA GLN A 39 8.78 -22.05 9.78
C GLN A 39 9.12 -20.98 8.73
N HIS A 40 8.39 -19.87 8.68
CA HIS A 40 8.72 -18.78 7.77
C HIS A 40 10.10 -18.16 8.08
N TRP A 41 10.37 -17.85 9.34
CA TRP A 41 11.67 -17.30 9.74
C TRP A 41 12.83 -18.24 9.46
N THR A 42 12.68 -19.54 9.73
CA THR A 42 13.75 -20.54 9.56
C THR A 42 13.97 -20.93 8.09
N SER A 43 12.92 -20.99 7.28
CA SER A 43 13.03 -21.29 5.84
C SER A 43 13.42 -20.09 4.98
N CYS A 44 13.23 -18.86 5.46
CA CYS A 44 13.57 -17.64 4.73
C CYS A 44 15.09 -17.55 4.51
N ARG A 45 15.50 -17.45 3.23
CA ARG A 45 16.88 -17.21 2.82
C ARG A 45 17.10 -15.77 2.35
N HIS A 46 16.08 -15.19 1.73
CA HIS A 46 16.11 -13.84 1.15
C HIS A 46 14.88 -13.07 1.62
N LEU A 47 15.09 -11.87 2.14
CA LEU A 47 14.03 -10.97 2.59
C LEU A 47 14.11 -9.67 1.80
N ILE A 48 13.02 -9.34 1.10
CA ILE A 48 12.88 -8.11 0.32
C ILE A 48 12.05 -7.11 1.14
N ILE A 49 12.58 -5.90 1.31
CA ILE A 49 11.88 -4.80 1.97
C ILE A 49 11.80 -3.64 0.98
N ASP A 50 10.60 -3.37 0.51
CA ASP A 50 10.34 -2.21 -0.33
C ASP A 50 9.86 -1.03 0.53
N GLU A 51 10.12 0.19 0.06
CA GLU A 51 9.81 1.45 0.76
C GLU A 51 10.33 1.49 2.21
N VAL A 52 11.62 1.19 2.39
CA VAL A 52 12.29 1.17 3.71
C VAL A 52 12.24 2.51 4.45
N SER A 53 11.97 3.63 3.76
CA SER A 53 11.86 4.95 4.34
C SER A 53 10.79 5.05 5.43
N MET A 54 9.72 4.26 5.32
CA MET A 54 8.66 4.18 6.32
C MET A 54 8.96 3.21 7.48
N VAL A 55 10.07 2.48 7.43
CA VAL A 55 10.49 1.56 8.50
C VAL A 55 11.22 2.35 9.58
N GLU A 56 10.75 2.23 10.82
CA GLU A 56 11.39 2.87 11.97
C GLU A 56 12.64 2.10 12.44
N ALA A 57 13.67 2.83 12.87
CA ALA A 57 14.93 2.28 13.37
C ALA A 57 14.74 1.19 14.46
N GLN A 58 13.92 1.49 15.48
CA GLN A 58 13.71 0.58 16.61
C GLN A 58 13.02 -0.71 16.17
N PHE A 59 12.11 -0.62 15.20
CA PHE A 59 11.45 -1.79 14.63
C PHE A 59 12.44 -2.65 13.84
N PHE A 60 13.34 -2.03 13.06
CA PHE A 60 14.39 -2.74 12.35
C PHE A 60 15.34 -3.49 13.30
N ASP A 61 15.82 -2.83 14.36
CA ASP A 61 16.68 -3.46 15.39
C ASP A 61 15.96 -4.63 16.10
N LYS A 62 14.65 -4.50 16.31
CA LYS A 62 13.83 -5.57 16.90
C LYS A 62 13.68 -6.76 15.96
N LEU A 63 13.42 -6.51 14.66
CA LEU A 63 13.37 -7.57 13.65
C LEU A 63 14.71 -8.31 13.54
N GLU A 64 15.83 -7.58 13.56
CA GLU A 64 17.17 -8.16 13.53
C GLU A 64 17.42 -9.10 14.73
N SER A 65 17.02 -8.64 15.92
CA SER A 65 17.16 -9.42 17.17
C SER A 65 16.28 -10.67 17.17
N VAL A 66 15.03 -10.55 16.70
CA VAL A 66 14.11 -11.68 16.54
C VAL A 66 14.69 -12.70 15.54
N ALA A 67 15.18 -12.24 14.39
CA ALA A 67 15.75 -13.09 13.35
C ALA A 67 16.92 -13.93 13.90
N ARG A 68 17.85 -13.31 14.63
CA ARG A 68 18.97 -14.01 15.28
C ARG A 68 18.50 -15.04 16.30
N SER A 69 17.56 -14.67 17.17
CA SER A 69 17.03 -15.56 18.21
C SER A 69 16.33 -16.78 17.62
N VAL A 70 15.37 -16.54 16.71
CA VAL A 70 14.53 -17.60 16.12
C VAL A 70 15.35 -18.55 15.26
N ARG A 71 16.34 -18.03 14.53
CA ARG A 71 17.23 -18.84 13.68
C ARG A 71 18.45 -19.40 14.43
N ARG A 72 18.57 -19.11 15.73
CA ARG A 72 19.71 -19.51 16.58
C ARG A 72 21.07 -19.20 15.94
N SER A 73 21.19 -18.00 15.39
CA SER A 73 22.37 -17.56 14.63
C SER A 73 22.91 -16.24 15.16
N THR A 74 24.23 -16.13 15.25
CA THR A 74 24.94 -14.89 15.63
C THR A 74 25.20 -13.96 14.44
N ALA A 75 24.98 -14.46 13.21
CA ALA A 75 25.13 -13.67 11.99
C ALA A 75 24.10 -12.51 11.95
N PRO A 76 24.43 -11.37 11.32
CA PRO A 76 23.49 -10.27 11.14
C PRO A 76 22.15 -10.76 10.59
N PHE A 77 21.04 -10.33 11.20
CA PHE A 77 19.68 -10.71 10.78
C PHE A 77 19.45 -12.23 10.71
N GLY A 78 20.18 -13.02 11.51
CA GLY A 78 20.11 -14.48 11.51
C GLY A 78 20.66 -15.13 10.23
N GLY A 79 21.48 -14.42 9.44
CA GLY A 79 22.05 -14.91 8.18
C GLY A 79 21.09 -14.86 6.99
N ILE A 80 19.98 -14.13 7.09
CA ILE A 80 19.09 -13.86 5.95
C ILE A 80 19.75 -12.82 5.04
N GLN A 81 19.77 -13.07 3.74
CA GLN A 81 20.17 -12.06 2.76
C GLN A 81 19.07 -11.00 2.62
N LEU A 82 19.41 -9.75 2.91
CA LEU A 82 18.49 -8.62 2.78
C LEU A 82 18.66 -7.92 1.44
N ILE A 83 17.54 -7.63 0.80
CA ILE A 83 17.45 -6.80 -0.39
C ILE A 83 16.47 -5.68 -0.05
N ILE A 84 16.98 -4.48 0.13
CA ILE A 84 16.18 -3.36 0.63
C ILE A 84 16.21 -2.24 -0.40
N CYS A 85 15.04 -1.67 -0.70
CA CYS A 85 14.91 -0.50 -1.56
C CYS A 85 13.95 0.52 -0.95
N GLY A 86 14.07 1.76 -1.41
CA GLY A 86 13.26 2.89 -0.98
C GLY A 86 14.04 4.19 -1.07
N ASP A 87 13.35 5.30 -0.79
CA ASP A 87 13.92 6.64 -0.83
C ASP A 87 13.65 7.38 0.49
N PHE A 88 14.70 7.61 1.27
CA PHE A 88 14.60 8.29 2.56
C PHE A 88 14.20 9.77 2.46
N LEU A 89 14.21 10.36 1.26
CA LEU A 89 13.69 11.71 1.02
C LEU A 89 12.20 11.74 0.64
N GLN A 90 11.53 10.58 0.57
CA GLN A 90 10.08 10.49 0.39
C GLN A 90 9.35 10.47 1.75
N LEU A 91 8.41 9.55 1.97
CA LEU A 91 7.65 9.52 3.22
C LEU A 91 8.50 8.99 4.38
N PRO A 92 8.53 9.70 5.52
CA PRO A 92 9.23 9.27 6.72
C PRO A 92 8.47 8.17 7.48
N PRO A 93 9.09 7.53 8.48
CA PRO A 93 8.39 6.58 9.34
C PRO A 93 7.27 7.25 10.14
N VAL A 94 6.15 6.54 10.30
CA VAL A 94 4.97 7.04 11.01
C VAL A 94 5.13 6.79 12.51
N SER A 95 5.18 7.87 13.32
CA SER A 95 5.15 7.77 14.78
C SER A 95 3.71 7.79 15.30
N LYS A 96 3.40 6.93 16.27
CA LYS A 96 2.14 6.99 17.05
C LYS A 96 2.28 7.83 18.33
N GLY A 97 3.50 8.22 18.69
CA GLY A 97 3.81 8.96 19.91
C GLY A 97 4.12 10.43 19.67
N LYS A 98 4.40 11.16 20.76
CA LYS A 98 4.88 12.55 20.69
C LYS A 98 6.32 12.68 20.18
N GLU A 99 7.09 11.59 20.25
CA GLU A 99 8.48 11.57 19.79
C GLU A 99 8.57 11.35 18.28
N LYS A 100 9.55 12.01 17.66
CA LYS A 100 9.84 11.88 16.24
C LYS A 100 10.43 10.50 15.97
N ALA A 101 9.79 9.73 15.10
CA ALA A 101 10.30 8.42 14.68
C ALA A 101 11.68 8.58 14.01
N SER A 102 12.60 7.68 14.35
CA SER A 102 13.93 7.64 13.75
C SER A 102 13.90 6.82 12.46
N PHE A 103 14.60 7.30 11.43
CA PHE A 103 14.69 6.60 10.14
C PHE A 103 15.42 5.27 10.26
N CYS A 104 15.06 4.30 9.41
CA CYS A 104 15.66 2.96 9.40
C CYS A 104 17.20 2.97 9.37
N PHE A 105 17.82 3.87 8.60
CA PHE A 105 19.29 3.98 8.52
C PHE A 105 19.98 4.42 9.81
N GLN A 106 19.21 4.91 10.80
CA GLN A 106 19.69 5.28 12.13
C GLN A 106 19.65 4.10 13.11
N ALA A 107 19.15 2.93 12.70
CA ALA A 107 19.15 1.72 13.53
C ALA A 107 20.57 1.30 13.90
N ARG A 108 20.76 0.77 15.12
CA ARG A 108 22.08 0.35 15.61
C ARG A 108 22.65 -0.78 14.76
N SER A 109 21.78 -1.66 14.28
CA SER A 109 22.12 -2.79 13.43
C SER A 109 22.33 -2.42 11.96
N TRP A 110 21.89 -1.24 11.49
CA TRP A 110 21.87 -0.90 10.06
C TRP A 110 23.22 -1.10 9.38
N ARG A 111 24.30 -0.50 9.90
CA ARG A 111 25.64 -0.61 9.31
C ARG A 111 26.24 -2.01 9.36
N LYS A 112 25.81 -2.84 10.31
CA LYS A 112 26.25 -4.24 10.43
C LYS A 112 25.53 -5.13 9.42
N VAL A 113 24.26 -4.80 9.15
CA VAL A 113 23.35 -5.60 8.34
C VAL A 113 23.46 -5.22 6.85
N ILE A 114 23.51 -3.92 6.53
CA ILE A 114 23.56 -3.39 5.16
C ILE A 114 25.00 -2.99 4.85
N GLN A 115 25.69 -3.84 4.10
CA GLN A 115 27.10 -3.68 3.76
C GLN A 115 27.34 -3.03 2.40
N VAL A 116 26.37 -3.11 1.50
CA VAL A 116 26.46 -2.60 0.12
C VAL A 116 25.26 -1.71 -0.14
N ASN A 117 25.52 -0.52 -0.66
CA ASN A 117 24.50 0.42 -1.12
C ASN A 117 24.71 0.68 -2.62
N MET A 118 23.62 0.70 -3.37
CA MET A 118 23.62 1.01 -4.80
C MET A 118 22.56 2.08 -5.06
N GLU A 119 22.84 2.97 -6.00
CA GLU A 119 21.96 4.08 -6.35
C GLU A 119 21.41 3.89 -7.76
N LEU A 120 20.09 4.01 -7.91
CA LEU A 120 19.44 4.07 -9.21
C LEU A 120 19.32 5.54 -9.63
N MET A 121 20.11 5.94 -10.61
CA MET A 121 20.23 7.35 -11.02
C MET A 121 19.27 7.74 -12.16
N GLU A 122 18.75 6.77 -12.91
CA GLU A 122 17.89 7.01 -14.06
C GLU A 122 16.41 6.96 -13.68
N VAL A 123 15.70 8.06 -13.92
CA VAL A 123 14.25 8.14 -13.73
C VAL A 123 13.55 7.51 -14.93
N ARG A 124 12.82 6.41 -14.69
CA ARG A 124 12.06 5.68 -15.73
C ARG A 124 10.57 6.03 -15.78
N ARG A 125 10.04 6.67 -14.74
CA ARG A 125 8.59 6.92 -14.58
C ARG A 125 8.10 8.08 -15.43
N GLN A 126 8.86 9.17 -15.46
CA GLN A 126 8.59 10.34 -16.29
C GLN A 126 9.51 10.32 -17.52
N THR A 127 9.01 10.78 -18.66
CA THR A 127 9.79 10.90 -19.90
C THR A 127 10.21 12.35 -20.19
N ASP A 128 9.49 13.34 -19.65
CA ASP A 128 9.83 14.75 -19.81
C ASP A 128 10.99 15.14 -18.89
N GLN A 129 12.12 15.49 -19.50
CA GLN A 129 13.33 15.92 -18.81
C GLN A 129 13.12 17.21 -17.97
N SER A 130 12.23 18.09 -18.43
CA SER A 130 11.93 19.33 -17.72
C SER A 130 11.23 19.04 -16.39
N PHE A 131 10.30 18.08 -16.39
CA PHE A 131 9.59 17.62 -15.21
C PHE A 131 10.47 16.77 -14.30
N ILE A 132 11.34 15.91 -14.85
CA ILE A 132 12.33 15.15 -14.06
C ILE A 132 13.23 16.11 -13.26
N SER A 133 13.78 17.13 -13.91
CA SER A 133 14.64 18.14 -13.25
C SER A 133 13.88 18.87 -12.13
N LEU A 134 12.62 19.23 -12.39
CA LEU A 134 11.76 19.88 -11.41
C LEU A 134 11.53 19.00 -10.18
N LEU A 135 11.15 17.73 -10.37
CA LEU A 135 10.91 16.79 -9.26
C LEU A 135 12.18 16.52 -8.45
N GLN A 136 13.34 16.42 -9.10
CA GLN A 136 14.62 16.22 -8.41
C GLN A 136 14.98 17.42 -7.53
N LYS A 137 14.72 18.65 -7.98
CA LYS A 137 14.89 19.88 -7.18
C LYS A 137 13.97 19.87 -5.95
N VAL A 138 12.71 19.49 -6.12
CA VAL A 138 11.74 19.36 -5.01
C VAL A 138 12.20 18.29 -4.00
N ARG A 139 12.66 17.14 -4.47
CA ARG A 139 13.15 16.03 -3.63
C ARG A 139 14.25 16.45 -2.65
N VAL A 140 15.14 17.35 -3.05
CA VAL A 140 16.24 17.87 -2.20
C VAL A 140 15.92 19.20 -1.51
N GLY A 141 14.67 19.67 -1.59
CA GLY A 141 14.23 20.91 -0.96
C GLY A 141 14.73 22.21 -1.62
N ARG A 142 15.11 22.17 -2.90
CA ARG A 142 15.60 23.34 -3.67
C ARG A 142 14.49 23.91 -4.55
N VAL A 143 13.59 24.68 -3.95
CA VAL A 143 12.45 25.28 -4.66
C VAL A 143 12.80 26.70 -5.12
N THR A 144 13.31 26.83 -6.35
CA THR A 144 13.60 28.13 -6.97
C THR A 144 12.32 28.80 -7.50
N GLU A 145 12.38 30.11 -7.80
CA GLU A 145 11.24 30.84 -8.39
C GLU A 145 10.73 30.18 -9.68
N GLU A 146 11.64 29.70 -10.54
CA GLU A 146 11.29 28.94 -11.76
C GLU A 146 10.49 27.67 -11.46
N VAL A 147 10.88 26.92 -10.41
CA VAL A 147 10.18 25.69 -10.00
C VAL A 147 8.79 26.04 -9.47
N THR A 148 8.70 27.08 -8.65
CA THR A 148 7.44 27.59 -8.11
C THR A 148 6.49 28.03 -9.22
N ALA A 149 6.98 28.82 -10.19
CA ALA A 149 6.18 29.30 -11.31
C ALA A 149 5.61 28.14 -12.13
N LYS A 150 6.44 27.14 -12.48
CA LYS A 150 6.00 25.94 -13.21
C LYS A 150 4.96 25.13 -12.45
N LEU A 151 5.12 24.99 -11.12
CA LEU A 151 4.13 24.31 -10.29
C LEU A 151 2.81 25.08 -10.21
N MET A 152 2.87 26.41 -10.10
CA MET A 152 1.66 27.25 -10.07
C MET A 152 0.91 27.22 -11.41
N GLU A 153 1.61 27.19 -12.54
CA GLU A 153 1.01 27.06 -13.87
C GLU A 153 0.17 25.78 -14.00
N SER A 154 0.58 24.71 -13.31
CA SER A 154 -0.16 23.44 -13.32
C SER A 154 -1.57 23.51 -12.73
N ALA A 155 -1.89 24.55 -11.96
CA ALA A 155 -3.23 24.79 -11.43
C ALA A 155 -4.28 24.99 -12.54
N TYR A 156 -3.86 25.40 -13.73
CA TYR A 156 -4.73 25.64 -14.88
C TYR A 156 -4.82 24.44 -15.84
N HIS A 157 -4.08 23.35 -15.57
CA HIS A 157 -4.11 22.16 -16.41
C HIS A 157 -5.46 21.43 -16.30
N ARG A 158 -6.08 21.15 -17.45
CA ARG A 158 -7.25 20.26 -17.53
C ARG A 158 -6.79 18.82 -17.64
N ILE A 159 -6.76 18.14 -16.49
CA ILE A 159 -6.32 16.73 -16.37
C ILE A 159 -7.49 15.75 -16.60
N GLU A 160 -8.72 16.24 -16.45
CA GLU A 160 -9.94 15.43 -16.53
C GLU A 160 -10.25 15.06 -17.99
N LYS A 161 -10.56 13.78 -18.22
CA LYS A 161 -10.88 13.22 -19.54
C LYS A 161 -12.01 12.21 -19.40
N ASP A 162 -12.92 12.18 -20.38
CA ASP A 162 -13.98 11.17 -20.49
C ASP A 162 -14.86 11.01 -19.23
N GLY A 163 -15.12 12.12 -18.54
CA GLY A 163 -15.88 12.12 -17.29
C GLY A 163 -15.13 11.56 -16.07
N ILE A 164 -13.85 11.24 -16.22
CA ILE A 164 -12.97 10.78 -15.15
C ILE A 164 -12.24 11.97 -14.55
N LEU A 165 -12.57 12.26 -13.29
CA LEU A 165 -12.01 13.38 -12.54
C LEU A 165 -10.61 13.05 -12.04
N ALA A 166 -9.82 14.08 -11.74
CA ALA A 166 -8.52 13.90 -11.10
C ALA A 166 -8.71 13.50 -9.64
N THR A 167 -7.98 12.47 -9.19
CA THR A 167 -7.99 12.07 -7.79
C THR A 167 -7.18 13.07 -6.96
N ARG A 168 -7.81 13.65 -5.95
CA ARG A 168 -7.16 14.54 -4.99
C ARG A 168 -6.28 13.73 -4.03
N LEU A 169 -5.02 14.13 -3.89
CA LEU A 169 -4.13 13.60 -2.86
C LEU A 169 -4.35 14.38 -1.55
N CYS A 170 -4.65 13.68 -0.47
CA CYS A 170 -4.87 14.26 0.86
C CYS A 170 -3.84 13.74 1.87
N THR A 171 -3.55 14.51 2.91
CA THR A 171 -2.64 14.10 3.98
C THR A 171 -3.29 13.13 4.96
N HIS A 172 -4.53 13.39 5.37
CA HIS A 172 -5.27 12.58 6.35
C HIS A 172 -6.30 11.66 5.68
N LYS A 173 -6.54 10.50 6.31
CA LYS A 173 -7.52 9.51 5.85
C LYS A 173 -8.96 10.03 6.02
N ASP A 174 -9.21 10.77 7.09
CA ASP A 174 -10.53 11.30 7.41
C ASP A 174 -11.01 12.27 6.30
N ASP A 175 -10.11 13.12 5.78
CA ASP A 175 -10.41 14.01 4.64
C ASP A 175 -10.75 13.21 3.37
N VAL A 176 -10.09 12.08 3.16
CA VAL A 176 -10.33 11.20 2.02
C VAL A 176 -11.71 10.57 2.10
N GLU A 177 -12.06 10.04 3.27
CA GLU A 177 -13.36 9.41 3.52
C GLU A 177 -14.48 10.43 3.39
N LEU A 178 -14.35 11.58 4.06
CA LEU A 178 -15.32 12.67 3.97
C LEU A 178 -15.50 13.18 2.53
N THR A 179 -14.41 13.34 1.77
CA THR A 179 -14.50 13.80 0.37
C THR A 179 -15.21 12.78 -0.50
N ASN A 180 -14.85 11.50 -0.38
CA ASN A 180 -15.43 10.42 -1.18
C ASN A 180 -16.93 10.23 -0.85
N ASP A 181 -17.28 10.25 0.43
CA ASP A 181 -18.66 10.06 0.88
C ASP A 181 -19.55 11.23 0.44
N ASN A 182 -19.11 12.47 0.63
CA ASN A 182 -19.83 13.65 0.17
C ASN A 182 -20.04 13.64 -1.35
N LYS A 183 -19.01 13.29 -2.12
CA LYS A 183 -19.11 13.22 -3.59
C LYS A 183 -20.02 12.09 -4.06
N LEU A 184 -20.01 10.94 -3.39
CA LEU A 184 -20.94 9.85 -3.68
C LEU A 184 -22.39 10.22 -3.34
N GLN A 185 -22.62 10.93 -2.23
CA GLN A 185 -23.96 11.37 -1.85
C GLN A 185 -24.55 12.38 -2.84
N GLN A 186 -23.73 13.31 -3.35
CA GLN A 186 -24.12 14.32 -4.35
C GLN A 186 -24.52 13.72 -5.71
N LEU A 187 -24.08 12.50 -6.04
CA LEU A 187 -24.45 11.87 -7.30
C LEU A 187 -25.95 11.51 -7.35
N PRO A 188 -26.64 11.80 -8.46
CA PRO A 188 -28.00 11.33 -8.69
C PRO A 188 -28.02 9.80 -8.85
N GLY A 189 -29.19 9.21 -8.59
CA GLY A 189 -29.40 7.76 -8.75
C GLY A 189 -29.29 6.96 -7.45
N SER A 190 -29.76 5.72 -7.52
CA SER A 190 -29.79 4.80 -6.39
C SER A 190 -28.40 4.24 -6.08
N ALA A 191 -28.03 4.29 -4.81
CA ALA A 191 -26.81 3.64 -4.33
C ALA A 191 -26.99 2.12 -4.35
N ARG A 192 -26.02 1.40 -4.91
CA ARG A 192 -25.88 -0.04 -4.79
C ARG A 192 -24.79 -0.37 -3.80
N VAL A 193 -25.11 -1.24 -2.85
CA VAL A 193 -24.19 -1.68 -1.80
C VAL A 193 -23.72 -3.09 -2.13
N PHE A 194 -22.41 -3.27 -2.18
CA PHE A 194 -21.77 -4.57 -2.37
C PHE A 194 -21.12 -5.00 -1.05
N GLU A 195 -21.67 -6.05 -0.46
CA GLU A 195 -21.13 -6.65 0.76
C GLU A 195 -20.12 -7.74 0.41
N ALA A 196 -18.98 -7.72 1.10
CA ALA A 196 -17.92 -8.70 0.94
C ALA A 196 -18.34 -10.08 1.45
N LEU A 197 -17.88 -11.13 0.77
CA LEU A 197 -18.03 -12.51 1.22
C LEU A 197 -16.73 -12.95 1.90
N ASP A 198 -16.79 -13.10 3.22
CA ASP A 198 -15.66 -13.50 4.06
C ASP A 198 -15.66 -15.02 4.29
N CYS A 199 -14.47 -15.62 4.45
CA CYS A 199 -14.35 -17.06 4.73
C CYS A 199 -14.98 -17.47 6.06
N ASP A 200 -14.98 -16.56 7.05
CA ASP A 200 -15.54 -16.77 8.37
C ASP A 200 -16.21 -15.47 8.85
N PRO A 201 -17.56 -15.43 8.94
CA PRO A 201 -18.31 -14.28 9.42
C PRO A 201 -17.97 -13.87 10.87
N ALA A 202 -17.41 -14.76 11.69
CA ALA A 202 -17.03 -14.43 13.07
C ALA A 202 -15.72 -13.61 13.13
N LEU A 203 -14.88 -13.67 12.10
CA LEU A 203 -13.56 -13.04 12.06
C LEU A 203 -13.52 -11.71 11.30
N VAL A 204 -14.68 -11.11 11.00
CA VAL A 204 -14.81 -9.89 10.20
C VAL A 204 -13.91 -8.75 10.69
N LYS A 205 -13.83 -8.51 12.00
CA LYS A 205 -12.97 -7.43 12.55
C LYS A 205 -11.49 -7.65 12.22
N THR A 206 -11.03 -8.89 12.27
CA THR A 206 -9.65 -9.27 11.94
C THR A 206 -9.42 -9.17 10.43
N ILE A 207 -10.41 -9.58 9.63
CA ILE A 207 -10.37 -9.49 8.17
C ILE A 207 -10.33 -8.02 7.74
N ASP A 208 -11.15 -7.14 8.32
CA ASP A 208 -11.17 -5.70 8.03
C ASP A 208 -9.84 -5.02 8.34
N ALA A 209 -9.17 -5.41 9.44
CA ALA A 209 -7.89 -4.82 9.83
C ALA A 209 -6.73 -5.17 8.88
N HIS A 210 -6.82 -6.31 8.19
CA HIS A 210 -5.75 -6.84 7.33
C HIS A 210 -6.09 -6.78 5.83
N SER A 211 -7.36 -6.64 5.48
CA SER A 211 -7.82 -6.60 4.09
C SER A 211 -7.50 -5.26 3.43
N PRO A 212 -7.00 -5.26 2.18
CA PRO A 212 -6.82 -4.04 1.41
C PRO A 212 -8.16 -3.42 0.96
N VAL A 213 -9.24 -4.20 0.98
CA VAL A 213 -10.58 -3.82 0.50
C VAL A 213 -11.60 -3.80 1.64
N SER A 214 -12.48 -2.79 1.58
CA SER A 214 -13.55 -2.58 2.56
C SER A 214 -14.62 -3.67 2.50
N ARG A 215 -15.24 -3.97 3.65
CA ARG A 215 -16.37 -4.91 3.72
C ARG A 215 -17.56 -4.44 2.90
N LEU A 216 -17.89 -3.16 2.98
CA LEU A 216 -19.01 -2.56 2.26
C LEU A 216 -18.45 -1.57 1.24
N ILE A 217 -18.87 -1.72 0.00
CA ILE A 217 -18.58 -0.75 -1.07
C ILE A 217 -19.91 -0.22 -1.57
N GLN A 218 -20.08 1.08 -1.49
CA GLN A 218 -21.25 1.77 -2.05
C GLN A 218 -20.86 2.43 -3.37
N LEU A 219 -21.62 2.15 -4.43
CA LEU A 219 -21.41 2.71 -5.75
C LEU A 219 -22.70 3.30 -6.31
N LYS A 220 -22.55 4.33 -7.14
CA LYS A 220 -23.60 4.93 -7.97
C LYS A 220 -23.07 5.08 -9.39
N VAL A 221 -23.97 5.24 -10.35
CA VAL A 221 -23.57 5.68 -11.70
C VAL A 221 -22.92 7.06 -11.60
N GLY A 222 -21.78 7.24 -12.26
CA GLY A 222 -20.93 8.43 -12.15
C GLY A 222 -19.89 8.37 -11.02
N ALA A 223 -19.86 7.31 -10.20
CA ALA A 223 -18.88 7.19 -9.13
C ALA A 223 -17.46 7.06 -9.69
N GLN A 224 -16.53 7.85 -9.15
CA GLN A 224 -15.10 7.79 -9.50
C GLN A 224 -14.44 6.68 -8.70
N VAL A 225 -13.80 5.75 -9.40
CA VAL A 225 -13.24 4.54 -8.80
C VAL A 225 -11.81 4.29 -9.26
N MET A 226 -11.08 3.54 -8.44
CA MET A 226 -9.74 3.07 -8.72
C MET A 226 -9.69 1.55 -8.56
N LEU A 227 -9.03 0.90 -9.52
CA LEU A 227 -8.81 -0.54 -9.50
C LEU A 227 -7.73 -0.89 -8.46
N THR A 228 -8.00 -1.87 -7.60
CA THR A 228 -7.09 -2.27 -6.49
C THR A 228 -6.32 -3.57 -6.75
N LYS A 229 -6.49 -4.17 -7.94
CA LYS A 229 -5.87 -5.44 -8.34
C LYS A 229 -5.52 -5.42 -9.82
N ASN A 230 -4.41 -6.02 -10.20
CA ASN A 230 -4.08 -6.24 -11.61
C ASN A 230 -5.03 -7.29 -12.18
N LEU A 231 -5.81 -6.91 -13.20
CA LEU A 231 -6.71 -7.83 -13.92
C LEU A 231 -6.12 -8.20 -15.28
N ASP A 232 -5.71 -7.20 -16.06
CA ASP A 232 -5.13 -7.39 -17.39
C ASP A 232 -4.13 -6.27 -17.69
N VAL A 233 -2.84 -6.62 -17.63
CA VAL A 233 -1.74 -5.68 -17.85
C VAL A 233 -1.69 -5.22 -19.32
N ALA A 234 -2.03 -6.09 -20.27
CA ALA A 234 -1.97 -5.77 -21.70
C ALA A 234 -3.04 -4.75 -22.10
N ARG A 235 -4.22 -4.81 -21.45
CA ARG A 235 -5.31 -3.84 -21.64
C ARG A 235 -5.21 -2.60 -20.74
N GLY A 236 -4.17 -2.50 -19.91
CA GLY A 236 -3.97 -1.39 -18.98
C GLY A 236 -4.85 -1.43 -17.73
N LEU A 237 -5.49 -2.57 -17.43
CA LEU A 237 -6.27 -2.80 -16.21
C LEU A 237 -5.35 -3.25 -15.07
N VAL A 238 -4.58 -2.27 -14.58
CA VAL A 238 -3.58 -2.44 -13.52
C VAL A 238 -4.05 -1.79 -12.21
N ASN A 239 -3.47 -2.22 -11.09
CA ASN A 239 -3.67 -1.59 -9.79
C ASN A 239 -3.32 -0.09 -9.90
N GLY A 240 -4.26 0.76 -9.47
CA GLY A 240 -4.17 2.22 -9.63
C GLY A 240 -4.89 2.77 -10.86
N ALA A 241 -5.40 1.93 -11.77
CA ALA A 241 -6.18 2.39 -12.92
C ALA A 241 -7.43 3.14 -12.46
N ARG A 242 -7.63 4.38 -12.94
CA ARG A 242 -8.81 5.19 -12.61
C ARG A 242 -9.91 4.98 -13.63
N GLY A 243 -11.14 5.02 -13.15
CA GLY A 243 -12.33 4.92 -13.98
C GLY A 243 -13.57 5.54 -13.36
N VAL A 244 -14.65 5.53 -14.13
CA VAL A 244 -15.97 5.99 -13.73
C VAL A 244 -16.98 4.86 -13.93
N VAL A 245 -17.88 4.67 -12.95
CA VAL A 245 -18.98 3.70 -13.07
C VAL A 245 -19.99 4.23 -14.08
N VAL A 246 -20.16 3.55 -15.21
CA VAL A 246 -21.07 3.99 -16.29
C VAL A 246 -22.45 3.36 -16.18
N ALA A 247 -22.53 2.14 -15.66
CA ALA A 247 -23.79 1.41 -15.52
C ALA A 247 -23.63 0.26 -14.52
N PHE A 248 -24.76 -0.37 -14.18
CA PHE A 248 -24.79 -1.66 -13.51
C PHE A 248 -25.52 -2.66 -14.41
N GLU A 249 -25.09 -3.91 -14.41
CA GLU A 249 -25.77 -4.94 -15.22
C GLU A 249 -27.19 -5.24 -14.72
N ASN A 250 -28.05 -5.59 -15.68
CA ASN A 250 -29.42 -6.04 -15.42
C ASN A 250 -29.38 -7.52 -15.04
N GLY A 251 -29.13 -7.80 -13.76
CA GLY A 251 -29.08 -9.15 -13.20
C GLY A 251 -29.20 -9.12 -11.68
N LYS A 252 -29.35 -10.29 -11.04
CA LYS A 252 -29.50 -10.41 -9.57
C LYS A 252 -28.33 -9.78 -8.80
N ASP A 253 -27.11 -9.91 -9.33
CA ASP A 253 -25.89 -9.42 -8.66
C ASP A 253 -25.55 -7.98 -9.03
N GLY A 254 -26.12 -7.45 -10.12
CA GLY A 254 -26.05 -6.03 -10.45
C GLY A 254 -24.65 -5.44 -10.57
N LEU A 255 -23.69 -6.20 -11.15
CA LEU A 255 -22.27 -5.86 -11.19
C LEU A 255 -21.98 -4.51 -11.86
N PRO A 256 -20.97 -3.75 -11.38
CA PRO A 256 -20.62 -2.45 -11.95
C PRO A 256 -19.87 -2.59 -13.28
N ARG A 257 -20.29 -1.80 -14.27
CA ARG A 257 -19.56 -1.54 -15.50
C ARG A 257 -18.77 -0.25 -15.33
N VAL A 258 -17.45 -0.32 -15.53
CA VAL A 258 -16.52 0.80 -15.31
C VAL A 258 -15.81 1.15 -16.60
N HIS A 259 -15.79 2.44 -16.95
CA HIS A 259 -14.98 2.99 -18.03
C HIS A 259 -13.67 3.53 -17.45
N PHE A 260 -12.53 3.04 -17.93
CA PHE A 260 -11.20 3.40 -17.44
C PHE A 260 -10.50 4.42 -18.35
N LEU A 261 -9.54 5.17 -17.80
CA LEU A 261 -8.72 6.13 -18.56
C LEU A 261 -7.94 5.53 -19.73
N CYS A 262 -7.69 4.22 -19.73
CA CYS A 262 -7.10 3.53 -20.87
C CYS A 262 -8.08 3.32 -22.05
N GLY A 263 -9.32 3.81 -21.94
CA GLY A 263 -10.39 3.68 -22.93
C GLY A 263 -11.18 2.37 -22.83
N VAL A 264 -10.74 1.43 -21.99
CA VAL A 264 -11.38 0.13 -21.81
C VAL A 264 -12.61 0.27 -20.90
N THR A 265 -13.71 -0.35 -21.32
CA THR A 265 -14.92 -0.50 -20.50
C THR A 265 -15.11 -1.97 -20.17
N GLU A 266 -15.18 -2.31 -18.88
CA GLU A 266 -15.26 -3.68 -18.40
C GLU A 266 -16.29 -3.83 -17.29
N VAL A 267 -16.86 -5.04 -17.17
CA VAL A 267 -17.75 -5.40 -16.07
C VAL A 267 -16.91 -6.08 -15.02
N LEU A 268 -16.85 -5.48 -13.83
CA LEU A 268 -15.98 -5.99 -12.78
C LEU A 268 -16.70 -7.04 -11.93
N LYS A 269 -16.06 -8.20 -11.81
CA LYS A 269 -16.49 -9.33 -10.99
C LYS A 269 -15.86 -9.26 -9.61
N LEU A 270 -16.39 -10.05 -8.69
CA LEU A 270 -15.82 -10.23 -7.37
C LEU A 270 -14.47 -10.96 -7.48
N GLU A 271 -13.46 -10.40 -6.83
CA GLU A 271 -12.12 -10.96 -6.75
C GLU A 271 -11.86 -11.49 -5.34
N ARG A 272 -11.00 -12.50 -5.21
CA ARG A 272 -10.61 -13.07 -3.91
C ARG A 272 -9.24 -12.54 -3.48
N TRP A 273 -9.16 -12.08 -2.24
CA TRP A 273 -7.91 -11.82 -1.52
C TRP A 273 -7.72 -12.89 -0.46
N VAL A 274 -6.52 -13.45 -0.38
CA VAL A 274 -6.12 -14.41 0.65
C VAL A 274 -4.96 -13.81 1.42
N PHE A 275 -5.08 -13.76 2.73
CA PHE A 275 -4.07 -13.21 3.62
C PHE A 275 -3.94 -14.06 4.88
N LYS A 276 -2.76 -14.01 5.51
CA LYS A 276 -2.47 -14.78 6.72
C LYS A 276 -2.72 -13.90 7.95
N SER A 277 -3.48 -14.42 8.90
CA SER A 277 -3.64 -13.82 10.23
C SER A 277 -2.58 -14.34 11.20
N GLY A 278 -2.40 -13.63 12.33
CA GLY A 278 -1.52 -14.06 13.41
C GLY A 278 -1.86 -15.48 13.87
N GLY A 279 -0.87 -16.37 13.88
CA GLY A 279 -1.05 -17.79 14.22
C GLY A 279 -1.13 -18.74 13.03
N GLY A 280 -1.05 -18.26 11.79
CA GLY A 280 -0.99 -19.12 10.59
C GLY A 280 -2.34 -19.46 9.96
N LEU A 281 -3.43 -18.87 10.46
CA LEU A 281 -4.76 -19.01 9.85
C LEU A 281 -4.82 -18.27 8.51
N HIS A 282 -5.29 -18.96 7.47
CA HIS A 282 -5.56 -18.38 6.17
C HIS A 282 -6.95 -17.76 6.16
N LEU A 283 -7.02 -16.45 6.03
CA LEU A 283 -8.26 -15.68 5.87
C LEU A 283 -8.45 -15.31 4.40
N SER A 284 -9.70 -15.23 3.96
CA SER A 284 -10.00 -14.70 2.64
C SER A 284 -11.25 -13.85 2.61
N ARG A 285 -11.20 -12.82 1.78
CA ARG A 285 -12.32 -11.93 1.47
C ARG A 285 -12.55 -11.92 -0.04
N GLN A 286 -13.80 -12.04 -0.46
CA GLN A 286 -14.23 -11.78 -1.84
C GLN A 286 -15.00 -10.46 -1.90
N GLN A 287 -14.59 -9.58 -2.80
CA GLN A 287 -15.18 -8.24 -2.95
C GLN A 287 -14.88 -7.70 -4.35
N LEU A 288 -15.54 -6.62 -4.77
CA LEU A 288 -15.15 -5.89 -5.97
C LEU A 288 -13.73 -5.31 -5.81
N PRO A 289 -12.85 -5.41 -6.84
CA PRO A 289 -11.50 -4.83 -6.81
C PRO A 289 -11.53 -3.31 -7.05
N LEU A 290 -12.45 -2.60 -6.39
CA LEU A 290 -12.68 -1.18 -6.55
C LEU A 290 -12.56 -0.44 -5.22
N LYS A 291 -12.16 0.83 -5.32
CA LYS A 291 -12.28 1.80 -4.24
C LYS A 291 -12.69 3.15 -4.79
N LEU A 292 -13.45 3.93 -4.02
CA LEU A 292 -13.76 5.32 -4.38
C LEU A 292 -12.46 6.13 -4.52
N ALA A 293 -12.41 6.98 -5.55
CA ALA A 293 -11.18 7.62 -6.01
C ALA A 293 -11.34 9.11 -6.35
N TRP A 294 -12.30 9.81 -5.73
CA TRP A 294 -12.26 11.28 -5.74
C TRP A 294 -11.09 11.80 -4.92
N ALA A 295 -10.77 11.11 -3.82
CA ALA A 295 -9.60 11.37 -3.01
C ALA A 295 -8.89 10.08 -2.62
N ILE A 296 -7.57 10.16 -2.43
CA ILE A 296 -6.71 9.12 -1.85
C ILE A 296 -5.68 9.78 -0.94
N SER A 297 -5.20 9.08 0.09
CA SER A 297 -4.16 9.63 0.94
C SER A 297 -2.78 9.50 0.29
N ILE A 298 -1.89 10.46 0.54
CA ILE A 298 -0.50 10.43 0.04
C ILE A 298 0.21 9.14 0.50
N HIS A 299 -0.05 8.69 1.73
CA HIS A 299 0.45 7.42 2.28
C HIS A 299 -0.02 6.17 1.52
N LYS A 300 -1.11 6.26 0.74
CA LYS A 300 -1.64 5.15 -0.06
C LYS A 300 -1.27 5.26 -1.54
N SER A 301 -0.78 6.41 -1.99
CA SER A 301 -0.26 6.60 -3.34
C SER A 301 1.21 6.21 -3.48
N GLN A 302 1.93 6.09 -2.35
CA GLN A 302 3.20 5.36 -2.28
C GLN A 302 2.90 3.86 -2.27
#